data_AF-A0A7C5Y3Q5-F1
#
_entry.id   AF-A0A7C5Y3Q5-F1
#
_cell.length_a   1.000
_cell.length_b   1.000
_cell.length_c   1.000
_cell.angle_alpha   90.00
_cell.angle_beta   90.00
_cell.angle_gamma   90.00
#
_symmetry.space_group_name_H-M   'P 1'
#
loop_
_entity.id
_entity.type
_entity.pdbx_description
1 polymer ?
#
loop_
_entity_poly.entity_id
_entity_poly.type
_entity_poly.pdbx_seq_one_letter_code
_entity_poly.pdbx_strand_id
1 'polypeptide(L)'
;MSTAQSELEAVVKSVKFKKLSTALLVMPGVFAAISFPVITIISARELLNLRAVSGRSPEIPLQNQVLAWAIVLYYAYLLASLVVIYRVLSKFREHIYSSALVTYYYTRGSDYVGALYYLKDMLNRSTLPSPVTGLLLTVLTGGLAYPILLCFAEKALRTHAILEEEAFFRESRTGSYSGAAIAGDVALAILTLGAYTLYIGYRLARTFNKHVEVMHSKHPEPPLAPPPVSNEPGAWITVSGVIALLLLFFTVSSILAYMGYYYFPQVGFGLLLSAVVTKRSGENVVSNIGAAYLLLVLLLLGGIFTGYAGYELYRGLYEEEVRSLRELTGYIGVKGLGVFIFSNNAVLSLPSVIPYIG
;
A
#
# COMPACT_ATOMS: atom_id res chain seq x y z
N MET A 1 10.38 -55.52 13.48
CA MET A 1 11.21 -54.44 14.05
C MET A 1 10.34 -53.20 14.13
N SER A 2 10.06 -52.69 15.34
CA SER A 2 9.27 -51.47 15.50
C SER A 2 10.06 -50.30 14.91
N THR A 3 9.57 -49.72 13.82
CA THR A 3 10.09 -48.47 13.27
C THR A 3 9.87 -47.39 14.32
N ALA A 4 10.92 -47.05 15.07
CA ALA A 4 10.94 -45.82 15.83
C ALA A 4 10.63 -44.68 14.85
N GLN A 5 9.49 -44.02 15.05
CA GLN A 5 9.15 -42.83 14.28
C GLN A 5 10.32 -41.85 14.40
N SER A 6 10.83 -41.36 13.27
CA SER A 6 11.85 -40.33 13.33
C SER A 6 11.29 -39.11 14.07
N GLU A 7 12.13 -38.41 14.84
CA GLU A 7 11.70 -37.21 15.58
C GLU A 7 11.05 -36.18 14.63
N LEU A 8 11.57 -36.07 13.41
CA LEU A 8 11.00 -35.23 12.35
C LEU A 8 9.59 -35.68 11.94
N GLU A 9 9.35 -36.99 11.80
CA GLU A 9 8.03 -37.53 11.45
C GLU A 9 6.98 -37.23 12.54
N ALA A 10 7.37 -37.34 13.82
CA ALA A 10 6.49 -36.99 14.93
C ALA A 10 6.12 -35.49 14.92
N VAL A 11 7.11 -34.62 14.65
CA VAL A 11 6.89 -33.17 14.49
C VAL A 11 5.97 -32.90 13.31
N VAL A 12 6.26 -33.45 12.12
CA VAL A 12 5.48 -33.26 10.88
C VAL A 12 4.02 -33.69 11.08
N LYS A 13 3.77 -34.86 11.67
CA LYS A 13 2.41 -35.36 11.91
C LYS A 13 1.63 -34.54 12.94
N SER A 14 2.31 -33.77 13.80
CA SER A 14 1.66 -32.90 14.79
C SER A 14 1.23 -31.53 14.23
N VAL A 15 1.77 -31.13 13.07
CA VAL A 15 1.49 -29.83 12.44
C VAL A 15 0.01 -29.72 12.04
N LYS A 16 -0.61 -28.57 12.32
CA LYS A 16 -1.98 -28.25 11.91
C LYS A 16 -2.01 -26.94 11.14
N PHE A 17 -2.32 -27.02 9.85
CA PHE A 17 -2.49 -25.83 9.00
C PHE A 17 -3.88 -25.22 9.20
N LYS A 18 -3.93 -23.92 9.52
CA LYS A 18 -5.17 -23.21 9.83
C LYS A 18 -5.40 -22.06 8.86
N LYS A 19 -6.62 -21.96 8.33
CA LYS A 19 -7.07 -20.83 7.52
C LYS A 19 -7.11 -19.52 8.33
N LEU A 20 -7.04 -18.40 7.61
CA LEU A 20 -7.23 -17.04 8.13
C LEU A 20 -8.69 -16.60 8.01
N SER A 21 -9.14 -15.81 8.98
CA SER A 21 -10.45 -15.18 8.92
C SER A 21 -10.39 -13.95 8.03
N THR A 22 -11.14 -13.96 6.92
CA THR A 22 -11.26 -12.82 6.01
C THR A 22 -11.84 -11.60 6.70
N ALA A 23 -12.83 -11.78 7.58
CA ALA A 23 -13.46 -10.68 8.32
C ALA A 23 -12.44 -9.90 9.17
N LEU A 24 -11.48 -10.61 9.78
CA LEU A 24 -10.42 -10.01 10.56
C LEU A 24 -9.52 -9.10 9.70
N LEU A 25 -9.18 -9.52 8.47
CA LEU A 25 -8.28 -8.76 7.60
C LEU A 25 -8.94 -7.54 6.94
N VAL A 26 -10.25 -7.61 6.71
CA VAL A 26 -11.02 -6.55 6.04
C VAL A 26 -11.45 -5.44 7.02
N MET A 27 -11.63 -5.75 8.31
CA MET A 27 -12.12 -4.81 9.32
C MET A 27 -11.35 -3.47 9.40
N PRO A 28 -10.01 -3.43 9.41
CA PRO A 28 -9.30 -2.15 9.39
C PRO A 28 -9.62 -1.33 8.13
N GLY A 29 -9.75 -1.99 6.98
CA GLY A 29 -10.13 -1.33 5.73
C GLY A 29 -11.50 -0.64 5.81
N VAL A 30 -12.46 -1.19 6.57
CA VAL A 30 -13.80 -0.58 6.74
C VAL A 30 -13.66 0.72 7.53
N PHE A 31 -12.90 0.69 8.63
CA PHE A 31 -12.66 1.89 9.43
C PHE A 31 -11.90 2.96 8.65
N ALA A 32 -10.89 2.57 7.85
CA ALA A 32 -10.15 3.49 6.99
C ALA A 32 -11.06 4.13 5.92
N ALA A 33 -11.86 3.32 5.22
CA ALA A 33 -12.76 3.77 4.15
C ALA A 33 -13.80 4.81 4.62
N ILE A 34 -14.14 4.83 5.91
CA ILE A 34 -15.08 5.80 6.48
C ILE A 34 -14.31 6.98 7.07
N SER A 35 -13.29 6.73 7.91
CA SER A 35 -12.60 7.79 8.65
C SER A 35 -11.74 8.67 7.75
N PHE A 36 -10.99 8.11 6.79
CA PHE A 36 -10.03 8.87 6.00
C PHE A 36 -10.70 9.89 5.07
N PRO A 37 -11.78 9.55 4.32
CA PRO A 37 -12.49 10.55 3.53
C PRO A 37 -13.04 11.69 4.38
N VAL A 38 -13.68 11.36 5.50
CA VAL A 38 -14.31 12.37 6.37
C VAL A 38 -13.26 13.30 6.98
N ILE A 39 -12.18 12.75 7.54
CA ILE A 39 -11.08 13.55 8.10
C ILE A 39 -10.44 14.42 7.02
N THR A 40 -10.13 13.85 5.85
CA THR A 40 -9.44 14.58 4.78
C THR A 40 -10.30 15.72 4.25
N ILE A 41 -11.57 15.46 3.94
CA ILE A 41 -12.49 16.45 3.35
C ILE A 41 -12.79 17.57 4.35
N ILE A 42 -13.11 17.24 5.60
CA ILE A 42 -13.46 18.24 6.62
C ILE A 42 -12.21 19.03 7.02
N SER A 43 -11.08 18.38 7.32
CA SER A 43 -9.86 19.09 7.76
C SER A 43 -9.30 19.99 6.66
N ALA A 44 -9.35 19.56 5.40
CA ALA A 44 -8.89 20.40 4.30
C ALA A 44 -9.83 21.60 4.08
N ARG A 45 -11.14 21.41 4.21
CA ARG A 45 -12.10 22.51 4.17
C ARG A 45 -11.87 23.51 5.31
N GLU A 46 -11.67 23.05 6.53
CA GLU A 46 -11.37 23.91 7.68
C GLU A 46 -10.05 24.67 7.48
N LEU A 47 -8.98 24.02 7.03
CA LEU A 47 -7.70 24.68 6.79
C LEU A 47 -7.78 25.78 5.71
N LEU A 48 -8.63 25.58 4.70
CA LEU A 48 -8.87 26.56 3.63
C LEU A 48 -9.84 27.67 4.07
N ASN A 49 -10.86 27.36 4.89
CA ASN A 49 -11.84 28.31 5.41
C ASN A 49 -11.30 29.19 6.56
N LEU A 50 -10.46 28.64 7.45
CA LEU A 50 -9.81 29.38 8.54
C LEU A 50 -8.96 30.55 8.02
N ARG A 51 -8.50 30.49 6.77
CA ARG A 51 -7.80 31.59 6.09
C ARG A 51 -8.74 32.57 5.39
N ALA A 52 -9.93 32.14 5.00
CA ALA A 52 -10.90 32.97 4.28
C ALA A 52 -11.83 33.78 5.21
N VAL A 53 -11.93 33.43 6.49
CA VAL A 53 -12.98 33.95 7.39
C VAL A 53 -12.42 34.31 8.76
N SER A 54 -11.80 35.49 8.86
CA SER A 54 -11.57 36.20 10.13
C SER A 54 -12.84 36.93 10.63
N GLY A 55 -14.06 36.44 10.34
CA GLY A 55 -15.27 37.21 10.64
C GLY A 55 -16.66 36.58 10.51
N ARG A 56 -16.84 35.25 10.46
CA ARG A 56 -18.20 34.64 10.55
C ARG A 56 -18.30 33.68 11.72
N SER A 57 -19.38 33.88 12.48
CA SER A 57 -19.81 33.05 13.59
C SER A 57 -19.98 31.60 13.13
N PRO A 58 -19.60 30.61 13.94
CA PRO A 58 -19.38 29.29 13.41
C PRO A 58 -20.63 28.43 13.67
N GLU A 59 -21.27 27.95 12.60
CA GLU A 59 -22.30 26.90 12.69
C GLU A 59 -21.60 25.54 12.92
N ILE A 60 -21.14 25.33 14.16
CA ILE A 60 -20.17 24.30 14.56
C ILE A 60 -20.73 22.91 14.92
N PRO A 61 -21.95 22.70 15.47
CA PRO A 61 -22.18 21.51 16.29
C PRO A 61 -22.18 20.19 15.51
N LEU A 62 -22.75 20.15 14.30
CA LEU A 62 -22.85 18.91 13.52
C LEU A 62 -21.51 18.50 12.89
N GLN A 63 -20.75 19.45 12.35
CA GLN A 63 -19.47 19.15 11.69
C GLN A 63 -18.43 18.66 12.70
N ASN A 64 -18.38 19.26 13.90
CA ASN A 64 -17.51 18.79 14.98
C ASN A 64 -17.91 17.41 15.49
N GLN A 65 -19.21 17.09 15.55
CA GLN A 65 -19.67 15.75 15.91
C GLN A 65 -19.26 14.71 14.86
N VAL A 66 -19.43 15.01 13.56
CA VAL A 66 -19.01 14.12 12.47
C VAL A 66 -17.49 13.91 12.49
N LEU A 67 -16.70 14.97 12.70
CA LEU A 67 -15.26 14.87 12.82
C LEU A 67 -14.83 14.05 14.04
N ALA A 68 -15.48 14.25 15.20
CA ALA A 68 -15.21 13.47 16.40
C ALA A 68 -15.46 11.97 16.18
N TRP A 69 -16.58 11.61 15.52
CA TRP A 69 -16.83 10.22 15.14
C TRP A 69 -15.79 9.67 14.16
N ALA A 70 -15.36 10.48 13.19
CA ALA A 70 -14.32 10.08 12.25
C ALA A 70 -12.97 9.84 12.94
N ILE A 71 -12.61 10.65 13.94
CA ILE A 71 -11.42 10.47 14.77
C ILE A 71 -11.53 9.18 15.59
N VAL A 72 -12.69 8.89 16.20
CA VAL A 72 -12.92 7.62 16.91
C VAL A 72 -12.75 6.43 15.97
N LEU A 73 -13.30 6.50 14.75
CA LEU A 73 -13.12 5.48 13.72
C LEU A 73 -11.67 5.37 13.24
N TYR A 74 -10.93 6.47 13.19
CA TYR A 74 -9.49 6.44 12.90
C TYR A 74 -8.69 5.71 13.99
N TYR A 75 -9.01 5.92 15.28
CA TYR A 75 -8.40 5.15 16.35
C TYR A 75 -8.81 3.68 16.32
N ALA A 76 -10.07 3.38 15.96
CA ALA A 76 -10.51 2.00 15.74
C ALA A 76 -9.75 1.35 14.57
N TYR A 77 -9.51 2.09 13.48
CA TYR A 77 -8.64 1.68 12.38
C TYR A 77 -7.24 1.36 12.88
N LEU A 78 -6.62 2.26 13.65
CA LEU A 78 -5.26 2.07 14.16
C LEU A 78 -5.17 0.80 15.02
N LEU A 79 -6.06 0.65 16.01
CA LEU A 79 -6.09 -0.50 16.90
C LEU A 79 -6.36 -1.81 16.15
N ALA A 80 -7.33 -1.81 15.23
CA ALA A 80 -7.61 -2.98 14.41
C ALA A 80 -6.41 -3.33 13.52
N SER A 81 -5.77 -2.35 12.90
CA SER A 81 -4.56 -2.55 12.07
C SER A 81 -3.43 -3.20 12.86
N LEU A 82 -3.21 -2.76 14.10
CA LEU A 82 -2.18 -3.32 15.00
C LEU A 82 -2.43 -4.79 15.33
N VAL A 83 -3.66 -5.10 15.76
CA VAL A 83 -4.04 -6.48 16.11
C VAL A 83 -3.93 -7.39 14.88
N VAL A 84 -4.43 -6.92 13.74
CA VAL A 84 -4.45 -7.70 12.50
C VAL A 84 -3.04 -7.92 12.00
N ILE A 85 -2.19 -6.89 11.93
CA ILE A 85 -0.86 -7.05 11.36
C ILE A 85 0.02 -7.97 12.20
N TYR A 86 -0.07 -7.86 13.53
CA TYR A 86 0.63 -8.76 14.44
C TYR A 86 0.19 -10.21 14.21
N ARG A 87 -1.13 -10.45 14.16
CA ARG A 87 -1.69 -11.79 13.94
C ARG A 87 -1.33 -12.36 12.56
N VAL A 88 -1.40 -11.55 11.50
CA VAL A 88 -1.05 -11.96 10.14
C VAL A 88 0.43 -12.35 10.07
N LEU A 89 1.34 -11.46 10.51
CA LEU A 89 2.78 -11.74 10.46
C LEU A 89 3.17 -12.94 11.33
N SER A 90 2.55 -13.08 12.51
CA SER A 90 2.78 -14.25 13.39
C SER A 90 2.34 -15.55 12.72
N LYS A 91 1.11 -15.58 12.18
CA LYS A 91 0.58 -16.78 11.52
C LYS A 91 1.32 -17.13 10.23
N PHE A 92 1.74 -16.15 9.44
CA PHE A 92 2.51 -16.40 8.22
C PHE A 92 3.87 -17.00 8.55
N ARG A 93 4.55 -16.49 9.59
CA ARG A 93 5.83 -17.06 10.03
C ARG A 93 5.66 -18.49 10.56
N GLU A 94 4.65 -18.74 11.38
CA GLU A 94 4.32 -20.09 11.87
C GLU A 94 4.00 -21.05 10.71
N HIS A 95 3.21 -20.58 9.73
CA HIS A 95 2.88 -21.34 8.53
C HIS A 95 4.13 -21.67 7.73
N ILE A 96 4.93 -20.67 7.33
CA ILE A 96 6.16 -20.87 6.55
C ILE A 96 7.10 -21.84 7.26
N TYR A 97 7.27 -21.70 8.58
CA TYR A 97 8.09 -22.60 9.38
C TYR A 97 7.59 -24.04 9.29
N SER A 98 6.31 -24.25 9.58
CA SER A 98 5.73 -25.59 9.63
C SER A 98 5.73 -26.24 8.25
N SER A 99 5.39 -25.45 7.24
CA SER A 99 5.29 -25.86 5.84
C SER A 99 6.65 -26.21 5.24
N ALA A 100 7.71 -25.48 5.61
CA ALA A 100 9.09 -25.80 5.23
C ALA A 100 9.54 -27.17 5.76
N LEU A 101 9.22 -27.49 7.02
CA LEU A 101 9.53 -28.79 7.62
C LEU A 101 8.77 -29.93 6.92
N VAL A 102 7.48 -29.74 6.66
CA VAL A 102 6.66 -30.72 5.92
C VAL A 102 7.19 -30.94 4.52
N THR A 103 7.53 -29.85 3.81
CA THR A 103 8.09 -29.90 2.46
C THR A 103 9.42 -30.67 2.44
N TYR A 104 10.33 -30.38 3.38
CA TYR A 104 11.60 -31.10 3.48
C TYR A 104 11.38 -32.60 3.70
N TYR A 105 10.52 -32.96 4.67
CA TYR A 105 10.26 -34.35 5.03
C TYR A 105 9.80 -35.17 3.82
N TYR A 106 8.88 -34.63 3.03
CA TYR A 106 8.33 -35.34 1.87
C TYR A 106 9.19 -35.30 0.61
N THR A 107 10.10 -34.33 0.47
CA THR A 107 10.89 -34.17 -0.76
C THR A 107 12.35 -34.60 -0.61
N ARG A 108 12.90 -34.59 0.61
CA ARG A 108 14.33 -34.85 0.88
C ARG A 108 14.59 -35.92 1.94
N GLY A 109 13.60 -36.28 2.75
CA GLY A 109 13.69 -37.40 3.71
C GLY A 109 13.62 -36.98 5.19
N SER A 110 13.95 -37.91 6.09
CA SER A 110 13.65 -37.82 7.53
C SER A 110 14.76 -37.20 8.41
N ASP A 111 15.83 -36.64 7.83
CA ASP A 111 16.92 -36.02 8.59
C ASP A 111 16.49 -34.68 9.22
N TYR A 112 16.44 -34.65 10.55
CA TYR A 112 16.05 -33.46 11.31
C TYR A 112 17.05 -32.31 11.16
N VAL A 113 18.36 -32.59 11.11
CA VAL A 113 19.38 -31.53 11.03
C VAL A 113 19.34 -30.86 9.66
N GLY A 114 19.23 -31.63 8.59
CA GLY A 114 19.01 -31.12 7.24
C GLY A 114 17.71 -30.32 7.11
N ALA A 115 16.63 -30.72 7.79
CA ALA A 115 15.38 -29.98 7.83
C ALA A 115 15.54 -28.59 8.47
N LEU A 116 16.35 -28.47 9.54
CA LEU A 116 16.66 -27.19 10.18
C LEU A 116 17.48 -26.27 9.26
N TYR A 117 18.45 -26.81 8.51
CA TYR A 117 19.19 -26.01 7.52
C TYR A 117 18.30 -25.52 6.37
N TYR A 118 17.41 -26.38 5.88
CA TYR A 118 16.44 -26.02 4.86
C TYR A 118 15.48 -24.92 5.34
N LEU A 119 14.97 -25.07 6.57
CA LEU A 119 14.15 -24.06 7.22
C LEU A 119 14.90 -22.72 7.34
N LYS A 120 16.18 -22.72 7.75
CA LYS A 120 16.98 -21.51 7.86
C LYS A 120 17.13 -20.80 6.51
N ASP A 121 17.35 -21.54 5.42
CA ASP A 121 17.36 -20.98 4.06
C ASP A 121 16.00 -20.36 3.70
N MET A 122 14.89 -21.06 3.95
CA MET A 122 13.55 -20.53 3.69
C MET A 122 13.23 -19.26 4.49
N LEU A 123 13.63 -19.21 5.77
CA LEU A 123 13.44 -18.02 6.62
C LEU A 123 14.32 -16.85 6.15
N ASN A 124 15.56 -17.09 5.73
CA ASN A 124 16.43 -16.04 5.21
C ASN A 124 15.93 -15.46 3.88
N ARG A 125 15.25 -16.28 3.06
CA ARG A 125 14.59 -15.81 1.83
C ARG A 125 13.26 -15.09 2.10
N SER A 126 12.69 -15.27 3.29
CA SER A 126 11.46 -14.59 3.68
C SER A 126 11.73 -13.10 3.93
N THR A 127 11.11 -12.23 3.13
CA THR A 127 11.18 -10.76 3.30
C THR A 127 10.20 -10.25 4.36
N LEU A 128 9.66 -11.12 5.22
CA LEU A 128 8.66 -10.76 6.23
C LEU A 128 9.29 -10.06 7.44
N PRO A 129 8.81 -8.86 7.81
CA PRO A 129 9.19 -8.25 9.08
C PRO A 129 8.71 -9.10 10.26
N SER A 130 9.33 -8.91 11.44
CA SER A 130 8.84 -9.57 12.65
C SER A 130 7.47 -9.02 13.04
N PRO A 131 6.60 -9.80 13.73
CA PRO A 131 5.30 -9.31 14.18
C PRO A 131 5.42 -8.03 15.02
N VAL A 132 6.45 -7.95 15.87
CA VAL A 132 6.76 -6.76 16.67
C VAL A 132 7.18 -5.59 15.79
N THR A 133 8.06 -5.81 14.81
CA THR A 133 8.47 -4.78 13.85
C THR A 133 7.27 -4.25 13.06
N GLY A 134 6.39 -5.12 12.57
CA GLY A 134 5.18 -4.71 11.84
C GLY A 134 4.21 -3.93 12.71
N LEU A 135 4.05 -4.33 13.99
CA LEU A 135 3.27 -3.60 14.98
C LEU A 135 3.86 -2.20 15.20
N LEU A 136 5.17 -2.10 15.50
CA LEU A 136 5.86 -0.83 15.74
C LEU A 136 5.75 0.11 14.53
N LEU A 137 6.00 -0.39 13.32
CA LEU A 137 5.84 0.40 12.10
C LEU A 137 4.40 0.91 11.94
N THR A 138 3.40 0.08 12.23
CA THR A 138 2.00 0.48 12.15
C THR A 138 1.67 1.56 13.19
N VAL A 139 2.19 1.49 14.43
CA VAL A 139 2.02 2.55 15.43
C VAL A 139 2.71 3.84 14.98
N LEU A 140 4.00 3.77 14.64
CA LEU A 140 4.84 4.94 14.36
C LEU A 140 4.41 5.70 13.11
N THR A 141 3.73 5.02 12.19
CA THR A 141 3.17 5.62 10.96
C THR A 141 1.69 5.98 11.08
N GLY A 142 1.08 5.87 12.26
CA GLY A 142 -0.36 6.15 12.43
C GLY A 142 -1.26 5.26 11.57
N GLY A 143 -0.86 3.99 11.38
CA GLY A 143 -1.59 3.00 10.59
C GLY A 143 -1.23 2.97 9.11
N LEU A 144 -0.55 3.99 8.56
CA LEU A 144 -0.26 4.07 7.12
C LEU A 144 0.61 2.91 6.59
N ALA A 145 1.44 2.30 7.43
CA ALA A 145 2.21 1.11 7.06
C ALA A 145 1.34 -0.15 6.85
N TYR A 146 0.11 -0.19 7.37
CA TYR A 146 -0.74 -1.38 7.31
C TYR A 146 -0.95 -1.94 5.89
N PRO A 147 -1.47 -1.20 4.89
CA PRO A 147 -1.64 -1.72 3.53
C PRO A 147 -0.32 -2.15 2.89
N ILE A 148 0.79 -1.48 3.20
CA ILE A 148 2.12 -1.82 2.70
C ILE A 148 2.56 -3.18 3.28
N LEU A 149 2.40 -3.38 4.59
CA LEU A 149 2.77 -4.62 5.26
C LEU A 149 1.89 -5.81 4.82
N LEU A 150 0.61 -5.59 4.52
CA LEU A 150 -0.23 -6.61 3.89
C LEU A 150 0.32 -7.04 2.52
N CYS A 151 0.77 -6.08 1.70
CA CYS A 151 1.36 -6.39 0.40
C CYS A 151 2.67 -7.19 0.54
N PHE A 152 3.53 -6.85 1.50
CA PHE A 152 4.73 -7.64 1.80
C PHE A 152 4.39 -9.04 2.31
N ALA A 153 3.35 -9.18 3.13
CA ALA A 153 2.86 -10.48 3.57
C ALA A 153 2.39 -11.36 2.39
N GLU A 154 1.60 -10.78 1.48
CA GLU A 154 1.16 -11.46 0.26
C GLU A 154 2.34 -11.90 -0.61
N LYS A 155 3.33 -11.02 -0.80
CA LYS A 155 4.52 -11.32 -1.60
C LYS A 155 5.29 -12.50 -1.00
N ALA A 156 5.53 -12.49 0.31
CA ALA A 156 6.24 -13.56 0.98
C ALA A 156 5.48 -14.90 0.88
N LEU A 157 4.16 -14.90 1.01
CA LEU A 157 3.34 -16.10 0.83
C LEU A 157 3.39 -16.63 -0.61
N ARG A 158 3.31 -15.77 -1.63
CA ARG A 158 3.39 -16.21 -3.02
C ARG A 158 4.78 -16.78 -3.34
N THR A 159 5.85 -16.14 -2.86
CA THR A 159 7.21 -16.69 -2.97
C THR A 159 7.34 -18.03 -2.26
N HIS A 160 6.77 -18.16 -1.06
CA HIS A 160 6.72 -19.43 -0.32
C HIS A 160 5.98 -20.51 -1.11
N ALA A 161 4.78 -20.22 -1.62
CA ALA A 161 3.99 -21.15 -2.41
C ALA A 161 4.72 -21.61 -3.68
N ILE A 162 5.40 -20.70 -4.39
CA ILE A 162 6.22 -21.04 -5.57
C ILE A 162 7.32 -22.05 -5.20
N LEU A 163 8.03 -21.83 -4.09
CA LEU A 163 9.09 -22.74 -3.65
C LEU A 163 8.56 -24.13 -3.29
N GLU A 164 7.37 -24.21 -2.69
CA GLU A 164 6.74 -25.51 -2.39
C GLU A 164 6.24 -26.21 -3.65
N GLU A 165 5.63 -25.47 -4.58
CA GLU A 165 5.19 -26.01 -5.86
C GLU A 165 6.38 -26.55 -6.67
N GLU A 166 7.49 -25.83 -6.70
CA GLU A 166 8.74 -26.29 -7.33
C GLU A 166 9.30 -27.54 -6.63
N ALA A 167 9.19 -27.64 -5.31
CA ALA A 167 9.67 -28.79 -4.55
C ALA A 167 8.82 -30.05 -4.76
N PHE A 168 7.48 -29.92 -4.75
CA PHE A 168 6.56 -31.06 -4.89
C PHE A 168 6.28 -31.45 -6.34
N PHE A 169 6.19 -30.48 -7.25
CA PHE A 169 5.71 -30.68 -8.62
C PHE A 169 6.72 -30.31 -9.70
N ARG A 170 7.88 -29.72 -9.35
CA ARG A 170 8.91 -29.24 -10.29
C ARG A 170 8.43 -28.15 -11.26
N GLU A 171 7.33 -27.49 -10.93
CA GLU A 171 6.75 -26.41 -11.71
C GLU A 171 6.14 -25.37 -10.76
N SER A 172 6.16 -24.09 -11.17
CA SER A 172 5.49 -23.01 -10.45
C SER A 172 4.18 -22.65 -11.15
N ARG A 173 3.09 -22.63 -10.37
CA ARG A 173 1.73 -22.34 -10.83
C ARG A 173 1.17 -21.08 -10.17
N THR A 174 1.70 -20.69 -9.02
CA THR A 174 1.39 -19.44 -8.34
C THR A 174 2.11 -18.27 -9.01
N GLY A 175 1.34 -17.25 -9.42
CA GLY A 175 1.91 -16.02 -9.99
C GLY A 175 2.69 -15.18 -8.98
N SER A 176 3.86 -14.70 -9.39
CA SER A 176 4.71 -13.82 -8.57
C SER A 176 4.04 -12.44 -8.34
N TYR A 177 4.40 -11.80 -7.22
CA TYR A 177 3.89 -10.47 -6.86
C TYR A 177 5.04 -9.46 -6.86
N SER A 178 5.12 -8.70 -7.95
CA SER A 178 6.23 -7.80 -8.24
C SER A 178 6.17 -6.50 -7.43
N GLY A 179 7.32 -5.82 -7.31
CA GLY A 179 7.39 -4.51 -6.66
C GLY A 179 6.50 -3.45 -7.32
N ALA A 180 6.38 -3.49 -8.66
CA ALA A 180 5.46 -2.62 -9.39
C ALA A 180 3.99 -2.87 -8.98
N ALA A 181 3.59 -4.13 -8.84
CA ALA A 181 2.25 -4.49 -8.38
C ALA A 181 1.96 -3.98 -6.95
N ILE A 182 2.93 -4.11 -6.05
CA ILE A 182 2.85 -3.53 -4.68
C ILE A 182 2.67 -2.01 -4.75
N ALA A 183 3.49 -1.31 -5.54
CA ALA A 183 3.40 0.13 -5.69
C ALA A 183 2.01 0.55 -6.23
N GLY A 184 1.46 -0.20 -7.19
CA GLY A 184 0.10 0.03 -7.69
C GLY A 184 -0.98 -0.20 -6.64
N ASP A 185 -0.90 -1.27 -5.85
CA ASP A 185 -1.87 -1.55 -4.79
C ASP A 185 -1.83 -0.49 -3.67
N VAL A 186 -0.64 -0.02 -3.29
CA VAL A 186 -0.46 1.09 -2.33
C VAL A 186 -0.99 2.40 -2.91
N ALA A 187 -0.74 2.66 -4.19
CA ALA A 187 -1.25 3.84 -4.86
C ALA A 187 -2.78 3.86 -4.89
N LEU A 188 -3.41 2.72 -5.19
CA LEU A 188 -4.87 2.56 -5.15
C LEU A 188 -5.41 2.73 -3.72
N ALA A 189 -4.70 2.23 -2.69
CA ALA A 189 -5.07 2.48 -1.30
C ALA A 189 -5.08 3.98 -0.95
N ILE A 190 -4.09 4.75 -1.42
CA ILE A 190 -4.04 6.20 -1.20
C ILE A 190 -5.13 6.91 -2.00
N LEU A 191 -5.24 6.62 -3.30
CA LEU A 191 -6.20 7.27 -4.20
C LEU A 191 -7.66 7.01 -3.78
N THR A 192 -7.94 5.86 -3.19
CA THR A 192 -9.29 5.53 -2.68
C THR A 192 -9.48 5.89 -1.21
N LEU A 193 -8.56 6.68 -0.62
CA LEU A 193 -8.60 7.08 0.79
C LEU A 193 -8.81 5.89 1.73
N GLY A 194 -8.06 4.81 1.50
CA GLY A 194 -8.06 3.61 2.33
C GLY A 194 -9.06 2.53 1.91
N ALA A 195 -10.05 2.81 1.05
CA ALA A 195 -11.07 1.83 0.69
C ALA A 195 -10.49 0.59 -0.02
N TYR A 196 -9.47 0.76 -0.86
CA TYR A 196 -8.80 -0.35 -1.53
C TYR A 196 -8.07 -1.30 -0.56
N THR A 197 -7.82 -0.89 0.69
CA THR A 197 -7.29 -1.76 1.75
C THR A 197 -8.24 -2.93 2.05
N LEU A 198 -9.56 -2.75 1.86
CA LEU A 198 -10.55 -3.83 1.95
C LEU A 198 -10.21 -4.96 0.97
N TYR A 199 -9.93 -4.58 -0.28
CA TYR A 199 -9.59 -5.52 -1.34
C TYR A 199 -8.24 -6.19 -1.08
N ILE A 200 -7.22 -5.44 -0.64
CA ILE A 200 -5.91 -6.00 -0.27
C ILE A 200 -6.07 -7.05 0.84
N GLY A 201 -6.82 -6.72 1.90
CA GLY A 201 -7.09 -7.65 3.02
C GLY A 201 -7.85 -8.90 2.58
N TYR A 202 -8.89 -8.74 1.75
CA TYR A 202 -9.63 -9.85 1.16
C TYR A 202 -8.75 -10.74 0.28
N ARG A 203 -7.96 -10.14 -0.62
CA ARG A 203 -7.07 -10.84 -1.55
C ARG A 203 -6.04 -11.67 -0.78
N LEU A 204 -5.37 -11.07 0.20
CA LEU A 204 -4.40 -11.78 1.05
C LEU A 204 -5.03 -12.99 1.76
N ALA A 205 -6.20 -12.82 2.38
CA ALA A 205 -6.90 -13.91 3.05
C ALA A 205 -7.26 -15.04 2.07
N ARG A 206 -7.75 -14.67 0.88
CA ARG A 206 -8.10 -15.62 -0.19
C ARG A 206 -6.89 -16.38 -0.68
N THR A 207 -5.79 -15.70 -1.01
CA THR A 207 -4.53 -16.32 -1.47
C THR A 207 -4.00 -17.30 -0.42
N PHE A 208 -3.97 -16.91 0.86
CA PHE A 208 -3.52 -17.77 1.95
C PHE A 208 -4.41 -18.99 2.14
N ASN A 209 -5.73 -18.79 2.19
CA ASN A 209 -6.68 -19.87 2.41
C ASN A 209 -6.70 -20.86 1.25
N LYS A 210 -6.56 -20.38 0.01
CA LYS A 210 -6.41 -21.21 -1.18
C LYS A 210 -5.13 -22.03 -1.12
N HIS A 211 -4.00 -21.42 -0.74
CA HIS A 211 -2.74 -22.14 -0.56
C HIS A 211 -2.87 -23.27 0.48
N VAL A 212 -3.42 -22.98 1.67
CA VAL A 212 -3.66 -23.99 2.71
C VAL A 212 -4.59 -25.10 2.21
N GLU A 213 -5.62 -24.76 1.46
CA GLU A 213 -6.57 -25.74 0.93
C GLU A 213 -5.96 -26.65 -0.13
N VAL A 214 -5.12 -26.13 -1.02
CA VAL A 214 -4.56 -26.92 -2.10
C VAL A 214 -3.33 -27.71 -1.66
N MET A 215 -2.43 -27.09 -0.90
CA MET A 215 -1.15 -27.71 -0.51
C MET A 215 -1.26 -28.54 0.78
N HIS A 216 -2.16 -28.18 1.69
CA HIS A 216 -2.12 -28.66 3.08
C HIS A 216 -3.41 -29.31 3.57
N SER A 217 -4.47 -29.39 2.75
CA SER A 217 -5.77 -29.93 3.19
C SER A 217 -5.75 -31.42 3.55
N LYS A 218 -4.85 -32.19 2.92
CA LYS A 218 -4.71 -33.64 3.15
C LYS A 218 -3.64 -33.98 4.18
N HIS A 219 -3.00 -32.97 4.78
CA HIS A 219 -1.97 -33.19 5.81
C HIS A 219 -2.55 -34.09 6.93
N PRO A 220 -1.88 -35.21 7.29
CA PRO A 220 -0.45 -35.46 7.15
C PRO A 220 0.04 -35.91 5.76
N GLU A 221 -0.81 -36.30 4.82
CA GLU A 221 -0.37 -36.78 3.50
C GLU A 221 0.16 -35.64 2.61
N PRO A 222 1.14 -35.91 1.72
CA PRO A 222 1.64 -34.91 0.78
C PRO A 222 0.58 -34.53 -0.25
N PRO A 223 0.67 -33.33 -0.86
CA PRO A 223 -0.25 -32.92 -1.89
C PRO A 223 -0.08 -33.80 -3.14
N LEU A 224 -1.21 -34.31 -3.66
CA LEU A 224 -1.21 -35.31 -4.74
C LEU A 224 -1.32 -34.71 -6.15
N ALA A 225 -1.79 -33.47 -6.25
CA ALA A 225 -2.05 -32.82 -7.54
C ALA A 225 -1.53 -31.38 -7.51
N PRO A 226 -0.95 -30.90 -8.63
CA PRO A 226 -0.49 -29.53 -8.71
C PRO A 226 -1.65 -28.55 -8.59
N PRO A 227 -1.43 -27.37 -7.97
CA PRO A 227 -2.44 -26.33 -7.91
C PRO A 227 -2.85 -25.85 -9.32
N PRO A 228 -4.11 -25.43 -9.51
CA PRO A 228 -4.50 -24.77 -10.75
C PRO A 228 -3.69 -23.48 -10.94
N VAL A 229 -3.31 -23.17 -12.19
CA VAL A 229 -2.56 -21.96 -12.53
C VAL A 229 -3.27 -20.74 -11.94
N SER A 230 -2.59 -20.05 -11.04
CA SER A 230 -3.14 -18.93 -10.30
C SER A 230 -2.69 -17.63 -10.95
N ASN A 231 -3.55 -17.04 -11.78
CA ASN A 231 -3.39 -15.68 -12.30
C ASN A 231 -3.91 -14.63 -11.31
N GLU A 232 -3.78 -14.87 -10.00
CA GLU A 232 -4.30 -13.93 -9.00
C GLU A 232 -3.68 -12.54 -9.22
N PRO A 233 -4.48 -11.56 -9.68
CA PRO A 233 -3.94 -10.32 -10.19
C PRO A 233 -3.39 -9.51 -9.01
N GLY A 234 -2.13 -9.08 -9.12
CA GLY A 234 -1.72 -7.83 -8.48
C GLY A 234 -2.47 -6.65 -9.14
N ALA A 235 -2.26 -5.41 -8.66
CA ALA A 235 -2.84 -4.24 -9.32
C ALA A 235 -2.68 -4.30 -10.85
N TRP A 236 -3.79 -4.11 -11.58
CA TRP A 236 -3.84 -4.09 -13.04
C TRP A 236 -3.19 -2.78 -13.54
N ILE A 237 -1.87 -2.74 -13.50
CA ILE A 237 -1.11 -1.56 -13.88
C ILE A 237 -0.95 -1.58 -15.40
N THR A 238 -1.84 -0.91 -16.11
CA THR A 238 -1.70 -0.65 -17.55
C THR A 238 -1.77 0.85 -17.78
N VAL A 239 -1.16 1.35 -18.86
CA VAL A 239 -1.16 2.79 -19.16
C VAL A 239 -2.59 3.29 -19.37
N SER A 240 -3.39 2.54 -20.13
CA SER A 240 -4.82 2.85 -20.33
C SER A 240 -5.60 2.83 -19.02
N GLY A 241 -5.33 1.88 -18.13
CA GLY A 241 -5.96 1.82 -16.81
C GLY A 241 -5.62 3.01 -15.92
N VAL A 242 -4.35 3.44 -15.92
CA VAL A 242 -3.91 4.62 -15.17
C VAL A 242 -4.48 5.90 -15.78
N ILE A 243 -4.57 6.02 -17.10
CA ILE A 243 -5.24 7.15 -17.77
C ILE A 243 -6.72 7.20 -17.36
N ALA A 244 -7.43 6.07 -17.39
CA ALA A 244 -8.83 6.01 -16.99
C ALA A 244 -9.03 6.44 -15.52
N LEU A 245 -8.15 5.97 -14.63
CA LEU A 245 -8.15 6.40 -13.22
C LEU A 245 -7.86 7.89 -13.08
N LEU A 246 -6.85 8.42 -13.76
CA LEU A 246 -6.54 9.85 -13.75
C LEU A 246 -7.76 10.69 -14.16
N LEU A 247 -8.41 10.34 -15.28
CA LEU A 247 -9.58 11.07 -15.78
C LEU A 247 -10.75 11.00 -14.80
N LEU A 248 -11.04 9.82 -14.24
CA LEU A 248 -12.11 9.66 -13.25
C LEU A 248 -11.84 10.52 -12.00
N PHE A 249 -10.63 10.42 -11.45
CA PHE A 249 -10.25 11.16 -10.25
C PHE A 249 -10.20 12.67 -10.48
N PHE A 250 -9.71 13.15 -11.62
CA PHE A 250 -9.76 14.58 -11.92
C PHE A 250 -11.18 15.08 -12.11
N THR A 251 -12.06 14.28 -12.71
CA THR A 251 -13.49 14.61 -12.81
C THR A 251 -14.09 14.77 -11.42
N VAL A 252 -13.93 13.76 -10.55
CA VAL A 252 -14.44 13.79 -9.17
C VAL A 252 -13.81 14.93 -8.37
N SER A 253 -12.49 15.11 -8.47
CA SER A 253 -11.76 16.18 -7.75
C SER A 253 -12.21 17.57 -8.20
N SER A 254 -12.49 17.77 -9.50
CA SER A 254 -12.97 19.04 -10.01
C SER A 254 -14.40 19.34 -9.55
N ILE A 255 -15.27 18.33 -9.50
CA ILE A 255 -16.63 18.46 -8.92
C ILE A 255 -16.54 18.82 -7.44
N LEU A 256 -15.70 18.11 -6.67
CA LEU A 256 -15.50 18.38 -5.24
C LEU A 256 -14.92 19.79 -5.02
N ALA A 257 -13.92 20.18 -5.80
CA ALA A 257 -13.31 21.51 -5.74
C ALA A 257 -14.33 22.62 -6.03
N TYR A 258 -15.17 22.43 -7.05
CA TYR A 258 -16.29 23.33 -7.35
C TYR A 258 -17.29 23.44 -6.18
N MET A 259 -17.54 22.35 -5.47
CA MET A 259 -18.39 22.33 -4.26
C MET A 259 -17.68 22.87 -3.00
N GLY A 260 -16.45 23.34 -3.09
CA GLY A 260 -15.67 23.87 -1.97
C GLY A 260 -15.01 22.80 -1.09
N TYR A 261 -14.76 21.60 -1.64
CA TYR A 261 -14.04 20.52 -0.96
C TYR A 261 -12.71 20.24 -1.64
N TYR A 262 -11.65 20.04 -0.84
CA TYR A 262 -10.31 19.76 -1.35
C TYR A 262 -9.93 18.28 -1.24
N TYR A 263 -9.31 17.75 -2.29
CA TYR A 263 -8.76 16.41 -2.32
C TYR A 263 -7.39 16.40 -3.03
N PHE A 264 -6.38 15.76 -2.44
CA PHE A 264 -4.99 15.78 -2.92
C PHE A 264 -4.50 14.37 -3.34
N PRO A 265 -4.80 13.89 -4.55
CA PRO A 265 -4.44 12.54 -5.00
C PRO A 265 -2.99 12.39 -5.52
N GLN A 266 -2.15 13.43 -5.45
CA GLN A 266 -0.87 13.54 -6.17
C GLN A 266 0.13 12.45 -5.75
N VAL A 267 0.21 12.11 -4.46
CA VAL A 267 1.11 11.06 -3.96
C VAL A 267 0.70 9.70 -4.54
N GLY A 268 -0.60 9.40 -4.58
CA GLY A 268 -1.13 8.19 -5.19
C GLY A 268 -0.82 8.12 -6.68
N PHE A 269 -0.97 9.24 -7.41
CA PHE A 269 -0.62 9.26 -8.83
C PHE A 269 0.88 9.17 -9.11
N GLY A 270 1.74 9.74 -8.25
CA GLY A 270 3.18 9.56 -8.34
C GLY A 270 3.59 8.10 -8.20
N LEU A 271 2.97 7.36 -7.27
CA LEU A 271 3.19 5.92 -7.11
C LEU A 271 2.66 5.11 -8.29
N LEU A 272 1.48 5.44 -8.84
CA LEU A 272 0.97 4.80 -10.06
C LEU A 272 1.90 5.02 -11.25
N LEU A 273 2.41 6.24 -11.42
CA LEU A 273 3.38 6.57 -12.47
C LEU A 273 4.64 5.71 -12.32
N SER A 274 5.22 5.68 -11.12
CA SER A 274 6.39 4.83 -10.81
C SER A 274 6.11 3.35 -11.09
N ALA A 275 4.92 2.86 -10.73
CA ALA A 275 4.51 1.48 -10.97
C ALA A 275 4.40 1.16 -12.47
N VAL A 276 3.82 2.06 -13.27
CA VAL A 276 3.71 1.91 -14.73
C VAL A 276 5.09 1.91 -15.37
N VAL A 277 5.94 2.88 -15.05
CA VAL A 277 7.29 3.01 -15.63
C VAL A 277 8.14 1.78 -15.29
N THR A 278 8.07 1.31 -14.04
CA THR A 278 8.80 0.11 -13.61
C THR A 278 8.31 -1.14 -14.35
N LYS A 279 6.98 -1.30 -14.49
CA LYS A 279 6.40 -2.44 -15.21
C LYS A 279 6.77 -2.46 -16.70
N ARG A 280 6.96 -1.28 -17.29
CA ARG A 280 7.34 -1.09 -18.71
C ARG A 280 8.86 -0.97 -18.94
N SER A 281 9.68 -1.24 -17.91
CA SER A 281 11.14 -1.15 -18.02
C SER A 281 11.76 -2.05 -19.10
N GLY A 282 11.09 -3.16 -19.46
CA GLY A 282 11.52 -4.04 -20.55
C GLY A 282 11.07 -3.60 -21.95
N GLU A 283 10.31 -2.52 -22.08
CA GLU A 283 9.88 -1.99 -23.38
C GLU A 283 10.91 -1.00 -23.95
N ASN A 284 10.71 -0.58 -25.21
CA ASN A 284 11.56 0.43 -25.84
C ASN A 284 11.61 1.72 -24.99
N VAL A 285 12.81 2.21 -24.73
CA VAL A 285 13.10 3.43 -23.94
C VAL A 285 12.25 4.61 -24.40
N VAL A 286 12.13 4.84 -25.72
CA VAL A 286 11.34 5.95 -26.28
C VAL A 286 9.86 5.80 -25.93
N SER A 287 9.32 4.58 -26.00
CA SER A 287 7.92 4.29 -25.66
C SER A 287 7.65 4.48 -24.17
N ASN A 288 8.59 4.08 -23.31
CA ASN A 288 8.46 4.23 -21.86
C ASN A 288 8.54 5.72 -21.45
N ILE A 289 9.50 6.46 -22.02
CA ILE A 289 9.62 7.92 -21.85
C ILE A 289 8.33 8.61 -22.33
N GLY A 290 7.85 8.30 -23.53
CA GLY A 290 6.64 8.90 -24.09
C GLY A 290 5.41 8.69 -23.22
N ALA A 291 5.28 7.51 -22.61
CA ALA A 291 4.18 7.22 -21.69
C ALA A 291 4.30 7.95 -20.35
N ALA A 292 5.51 8.07 -19.80
CA ALA A 292 5.75 8.85 -18.59
C ALA A 292 5.41 10.33 -18.82
N TYR A 293 5.86 10.91 -19.95
CA TYR A 293 5.51 12.28 -20.33
C TYR A 293 4.00 12.46 -20.54
N LEU A 294 3.34 11.54 -21.24
CA LEU A 294 1.88 11.60 -21.43
C LEU A 294 1.14 11.64 -20.08
N LEU A 295 1.51 10.76 -19.15
CA LEU A 295 0.90 10.71 -17.81
C LEU A 295 1.18 11.99 -17.01
N LEU A 296 2.41 12.53 -17.09
CA LEU A 296 2.77 13.79 -16.43
C LEU A 296 1.99 14.98 -17.00
N VAL A 297 1.84 15.06 -18.33
CA VAL A 297 1.05 16.11 -18.99
C VAL A 297 -0.42 16.01 -18.60
N LEU A 298 -0.99 14.79 -18.58
CA LEU A 298 -2.37 14.60 -18.11
C LEU A 298 -2.54 14.97 -16.63
N LEU A 299 -1.55 14.65 -15.79
CA LEU A 299 -1.54 15.04 -14.38
C LEU A 299 -1.52 16.57 -14.22
N LEU A 300 -0.69 17.25 -15.01
CA LEU A 300 -0.58 18.70 -15.03
C LEU A 300 -1.90 19.35 -15.50
N LEU A 301 -2.43 18.90 -16.63
CA LEU A 301 -3.69 19.42 -17.18
C LEU A 301 -4.85 19.20 -16.21
N GLY A 302 -4.98 17.99 -15.64
CA GLY A 302 -6.00 17.70 -14.65
C GLY A 302 -5.87 18.58 -13.40
N GLY A 303 -4.64 18.81 -12.93
CA GLY A 303 -4.37 19.73 -11.83
C GLY A 303 -4.80 21.16 -12.13
N ILE A 304 -4.53 21.66 -13.35
CA ILE A 304 -4.99 22.98 -13.81
C ILE A 304 -6.51 23.05 -13.84
N PHE A 305 -7.19 22.04 -14.40
CA PHE A 305 -8.65 21.99 -14.45
C PHE A 305 -9.29 21.94 -13.06
N THR A 306 -8.77 21.11 -12.15
CA THR A 306 -9.24 21.05 -10.77
C THR A 306 -8.97 22.37 -10.03
N GLY A 307 -7.83 23.00 -10.26
CA GLY A 307 -7.49 24.32 -9.72
C GLY A 307 -8.44 25.41 -10.20
N TYR A 308 -8.76 25.44 -11.49
CA TYR A 308 -9.73 26.36 -12.07
C TYR A 308 -11.14 26.14 -11.50
N ALA A 309 -11.60 24.88 -11.45
CA ALA A 309 -12.90 24.52 -10.88
C ALA A 309 -13.01 24.92 -9.40
N GLY A 310 -11.91 24.83 -8.65
CA GLY A 310 -11.82 25.23 -7.24
C GLY A 310 -11.38 26.67 -7.00
N TYR A 311 -11.39 27.56 -7.99
CA TYR A 311 -10.88 28.93 -7.81
C TYR A 311 -11.45 29.64 -6.58
N GLU A 312 -12.78 29.55 -6.36
CA GLU A 312 -13.44 30.16 -5.20
C GLU A 312 -12.96 29.59 -3.86
N LEU A 313 -12.59 28.31 -3.82
CA LEU A 313 -12.05 27.65 -2.63
C LEU A 313 -10.68 28.23 -2.23
N TYR A 314 -9.85 28.61 -3.20
CA TYR A 314 -8.51 29.16 -2.95
C TYR A 314 -8.47 30.69 -2.98
N ARG A 315 -9.59 31.36 -3.28
CA ARG A 315 -9.63 32.81 -3.50
C ARG A 315 -9.06 33.59 -2.32
N GLY A 316 -9.49 33.25 -1.09
CA GLY A 316 -8.97 33.88 0.12
C GLY A 316 -7.48 33.64 0.35
N LEU A 317 -6.99 32.44 0.01
CA LEU A 317 -5.57 32.08 0.12
C LEU A 317 -4.73 32.82 -0.91
N TYR A 318 -5.24 32.98 -2.14
CA TYR A 318 -4.59 33.76 -3.19
C TYR A 318 -4.59 35.26 -2.86
N GLU A 319 -5.69 35.82 -2.38
CA GLU A 319 -5.77 37.23 -1.96
C GLU A 319 -4.80 37.53 -0.81
N GLU A 320 -4.66 36.61 0.15
CA GLU A 320 -3.72 36.72 1.26
C GLU A 320 -2.26 36.57 0.83
N GLU A 321 -1.95 35.61 -0.05
CA GLU A 321 -0.61 35.46 -0.63
C GLU A 321 -0.24 36.65 -1.51
N VAL A 322 -1.16 37.19 -2.31
CA VAL A 322 -0.94 38.40 -3.11
C VAL A 322 -0.72 39.63 -2.22
N ARG A 323 -1.46 39.76 -1.12
CA ARG A 323 -1.23 40.81 -0.12
C ARG A 323 0.13 40.65 0.53
N SER A 324 0.48 39.44 0.97
CA SER A 324 1.78 39.12 1.58
C SER A 324 2.93 39.36 0.60
N LEU A 325 2.77 38.98 -0.67
CA LEU A 325 3.73 39.24 -1.75
C LEU A 325 3.84 40.72 -2.07
N ARG A 326 2.75 41.49 -2.05
CA ARG A 326 2.78 42.96 -2.19
C ARG A 326 3.51 43.62 -1.03
N GLU A 327 3.30 43.16 0.20
CA GLU A 327 4.02 43.63 1.37
C GLU A 327 5.51 43.28 1.29
N LEU A 328 5.85 42.04 0.92
CA LEU A 328 7.23 41.60 0.71
C LEU A 328 7.91 42.34 -0.44
N THR A 329 7.23 42.54 -1.56
CA THR A 329 7.78 43.34 -2.68
C THR A 329 7.89 44.81 -2.33
N GLY A 330 7.02 45.33 -1.47
CA GLY A 330 7.15 46.67 -0.88
C GLY A 330 8.38 46.80 0.02
N TYR A 331 8.72 45.75 0.79
CA TYR A 331 9.87 45.74 1.71
C TYR A 331 11.22 45.41 1.06
N ILE A 332 11.26 44.40 0.19
CA ILE A 332 12.50 43.81 -0.35
C ILE A 332 12.74 44.22 -1.82
N GLY A 333 11.72 44.77 -2.48
CA GLY A 333 11.75 45.09 -3.91
C GLY A 333 11.72 43.84 -4.81
N VAL A 334 11.32 44.01 -6.07
CA VAL A 334 11.19 42.92 -7.06
C VAL A 334 12.50 42.15 -7.26
N LYS A 335 13.64 42.85 -7.20
CA LYS A 335 14.97 42.23 -7.31
C LYS A 335 15.32 41.36 -6.09
N GLY A 336 15.00 41.80 -4.88
CA GLY A 336 15.24 41.03 -3.67
C GLY A 336 14.36 39.79 -3.56
N LEU A 337 13.11 39.89 -4.02
CA LEU A 337 12.21 38.73 -4.17
C LEU A 337 12.76 37.71 -5.18
N GLY A 338 13.28 38.18 -6.32
CA GLY A 338 13.91 37.33 -7.32
C GLY A 338 15.12 36.57 -6.77
N VAL A 339 16.00 37.24 -6.03
CA VAL A 339 17.15 36.61 -5.37
C VAL A 339 16.70 35.59 -4.32
N PHE A 340 15.67 35.90 -3.53
CA PHE A 340 15.14 34.98 -2.52
C PHE A 340 14.56 33.71 -3.15
N ILE A 341 13.72 33.83 -4.19
CA ILE A 341 13.16 32.69 -4.92
C ILE A 341 14.26 31.85 -5.56
N PHE A 342 15.24 32.49 -6.20
CA PHE A 342 16.34 31.79 -6.85
C PHE A 342 17.22 31.05 -5.83
N SER A 343 17.52 31.70 -4.69
CA SER A 343 18.31 31.10 -3.61
C SER A 343 17.57 29.93 -2.95
N ASN A 344 16.26 30.07 -2.71
CA ASN A 344 15.45 29.03 -2.10
C ASN A 344 15.31 27.81 -3.04
N ASN A 345 15.04 28.04 -4.33
CA ASN A 345 15.03 26.96 -5.32
C ASN A 345 16.41 26.34 -5.53
N ALA A 346 17.51 27.09 -5.48
CA ALA A 346 18.88 26.56 -5.52
C ALA A 346 19.17 25.68 -4.30
N VAL A 347 18.76 26.10 -3.10
CA VAL A 347 18.91 25.34 -1.85
C VAL A 347 18.04 24.08 -1.85
N LEU A 348 16.84 24.11 -2.42
CA LEU A 348 15.96 22.93 -2.56
C LEU A 348 16.41 21.97 -3.67
N SER A 349 17.11 22.46 -4.71
CA SER A 349 17.63 21.65 -5.81
C SER A 349 19.01 21.03 -5.53
N LEU A 350 19.82 21.65 -4.67
CA LEU A 350 21.11 21.09 -4.25
C LEU A 350 21.01 19.66 -3.68
N PRO A 351 20.07 19.35 -2.75
CA PRO A 351 19.84 17.99 -2.27
C PRO A 351 19.44 16.97 -3.35
N SER A 352 18.79 17.43 -4.43
CA SER A 352 18.38 16.58 -5.55
C SER A 352 19.48 16.36 -6.59
N VAL A 353 20.58 17.13 -6.54
CA VAL A 353 21.79 16.94 -7.38
C VAL A 353 22.83 16.04 -6.70
N ILE A 354 22.86 15.97 -5.37
CA ILE A 354 23.79 15.12 -4.60
C ILE A 354 23.80 13.65 -5.06
N PRO A 355 22.68 13.00 -5.46
CA PRO A 355 22.69 11.62 -5.95
C PRO A 355 23.35 11.42 -7.33
N TYR A 356 23.67 12.49 -8.06
CA TYR A 356 24.30 12.42 -9.39
C TYR A 356 25.81 12.71 -9.37
N ILE A 357 26.34 13.19 -8.24
CA ILE A 357 27.77 13.49 -8.03
C ILE A 357 28.45 12.39 -7.17
N GLY A 358 27.67 11.48 -6.57
CA GLY A 358 28.16 10.35 -5.78
C GLY A 358 28.17 9.03 -6.54
#